data_AF-A0A1V3ICX8-F1
#
_entry.id   AF-A0A1V3ICX8-F1
#
_cell.length_a   1.000
_cell.length_b   1.000
_cell.length_c   1.000
_cell.angle_alpha   90.00
_cell.angle_beta   90.00
_cell.angle_gamma   90.00
#
_symmetry.space_group_name_H-M   'P 1'
#
loop_
_entity.id
_entity.type
_entity.pdbx_description
1 polymer ?
#
loop_
_entity_poly.entity_id
_entity_poly.type
_entity_poly.pdbx_seq_one_letter_code
_entity_poly.pdbx_strand_id
1 'polypeptide(L)'
;MSFEQETNLLDLPNQYIDFTANFAVSCALPNSKELLFYFEPYLNCWVESNDSVHQFATKYADEGISLWTASDVPITEEDTQHQRAYFYLVSNKNEQGYVLIHCRVSHKEFLQ
;
A
#
# COMPACT_ATOMS: atom_id res chain seq x y z
N MET A 1 -7.47 -5.54 -14.17
CA MET A 1 -6.04 -5.21 -14.28
C MET A 1 -5.29 -6.42 -13.75
N SER A 2 -4.35 -6.99 -14.49
CA SER A 2 -3.51 -8.08 -13.97
C SER A 2 -2.29 -7.45 -13.30
N PHE A 3 -2.00 -7.83 -12.06
CA PHE A 3 -0.79 -7.44 -11.33
C PHE A 3 0.41 -8.33 -11.74
N GLU A 4 0.41 -8.82 -12.99
CA GLU A 4 1.37 -9.82 -13.48
C GLU A 4 2.82 -9.32 -13.51
N GLN A 5 3.01 -8.00 -13.55
CA GLN A 5 4.33 -7.37 -13.50
C GLN A 5 4.68 -6.86 -12.10
N GLU A 6 3.75 -6.94 -11.14
CA GLU A 6 3.96 -6.44 -9.80
C GLU A 6 4.33 -7.57 -8.85
N THR A 7 5.11 -7.24 -7.83
CA THR A 7 5.51 -8.15 -6.76
C THR A 7 4.65 -7.91 -5.54
N ASN A 8 4.15 -8.98 -4.92
CA ASN A 8 3.45 -8.86 -3.65
C ASN A 8 4.42 -8.35 -2.59
N LEU A 9 4.03 -7.36 -1.79
CA LEU A 9 4.94 -6.78 -0.81
C LEU A 9 5.38 -7.78 0.27
N LEU A 10 4.60 -8.83 0.54
CA LEU A 10 4.99 -9.92 1.46
C LEU A 10 6.21 -10.71 0.96
N ASP A 11 6.50 -10.69 -0.34
CA ASP A 11 7.65 -11.36 -0.94
C ASP A 11 8.92 -10.48 -0.94
N LEU A 12 8.82 -9.24 -0.44
CA LEU A 12 9.92 -8.28 -0.35
C LEU A 12 10.36 -8.09 1.12
N PRO A 13 11.51 -7.42 1.36
CA PRO A 13 11.87 -7.08 2.74
C PRO A 13 10.84 -6.16 3.37
N ASN A 14 10.53 -6.41 4.65
CA ASN A 14 9.49 -5.69 5.37
C ASN A 14 9.82 -4.19 5.50
N GLN A 15 8.78 -3.38 5.54
CA GLN A 15 8.89 -1.93 5.54
C GLN A 15 7.92 -1.33 6.54
N TYR A 16 8.29 -0.17 7.07
CA TYR A 16 7.47 0.60 7.99
C TYR A 16 7.16 1.95 7.39
N ILE A 17 5.89 2.35 7.45
CA ILE A 17 5.43 3.64 6.95
C ILE A 17 5.62 4.68 8.05
N ASP A 18 6.04 5.88 7.67
CA ASP A 18 5.98 7.04 8.52
C ASP A 18 4.61 7.73 8.38
N PHE A 19 3.67 7.34 9.23
CA PHE A 19 2.32 7.93 9.25
C PHE A 19 2.28 9.36 9.80
N THR A 20 3.39 9.89 10.34
CA THR A 20 3.49 11.31 10.74
C THR A 20 3.84 12.22 9.56
N ALA A 21 4.34 11.63 8.48
CA ALA A 21 4.57 12.30 7.21
C ALA A 21 3.30 12.30 6.33
N ASN A 22 3.41 12.83 5.11
CA ASN A 22 2.31 12.78 4.15
C ASN A 22 1.97 11.33 3.79
N PHE A 23 0.77 10.91 4.18
CA PHE A 23 0.14 9.66 3.78
C PHE A 23 -1.11 9.98 2.96
N ALA A 24 -1.15 9.57 1.71
CA ALA A 24 -2.25 9.86 0.81
C ALA A 24 -2.65 8.64 0.00
N VAL A 25 -3.92 8.61 -0.43
CA VAL A 25 -4.48 7.52 -1.22
C VAL A 25 -5.20 8.12 -2.42
N SER A 26 -4.95 7.55 -3.60
CA SER A 26 -5.58 7.99 -4.85
C SER A 26 -6.15 6.80 -5.61
N CYS A 27 -7.25 7.00 -6.34
CA CYS A 27 -7.87 5.97 -7.16
C CYS A 27 -8.33 6.56 -8.49
N ALA A 28 -7.92 5.94 -9.60
CA ALA A 28 -8.29 6.35 -10.95
C ALA A 28 -9.40 5.46 -11.57
N LEU A 29 -9.95 4.53 -10.79
CA LEU A 29 -11.00 3.63 -11.27
C LEU A 29 -12.38 4.30 -11.28
N PRO A 30 -13.32 3.83 -12.13
CA PRO A 30 -14.68 4.38 -12.17
C PRO A 30 -15.44 4.30 -10.83
N ASN A 31 -15.17 3.27 -10.02
CA ASN A 31 -15.73 3.06 -8.67
C ASN A 31 -14.82 3.62 -7.56
N SER A 32 -14.05 4.68 -7.85
CA SER A 32 -13.07 5.24 -6.91
C SER A 32 -13.68 5.65 -5.57
N LYS A 33 -14.89 6.20 -5.57
CA LYS A 33 -15.57 6.62 -4.35
C LYS A 33 -15.87 5.43 -3.45
N GLU A 34 -16.47 4.38 -4.02
CA GLU A 34 -16.82 3.14 -3.32
C GLU A 34 -15.57 2.45 -2.78
N LEU A 35 -14.49 2.38 -3.57
CA LEU A 35 -13.22 1.80 -3.14
C LEU A 35 -12.56 2.60 -2.01
N LEU A 36 -12.56 3.93 -2.06
CA LEU A 36 -11.99 4.76 -1.00
C LEU A 36 -12.78 4.59 0.31
N PHE A 37 -14.11 4.57 0.26
CA PHE A 37 -14.93 4.26 1.44
C PHE A 37 -14.73 2.84 1.95
N TYR A 38 -14.54 1.88 1.05
CA TYR A 38 -14.26 0.49 1.42
C TYR A 38 -12.92 0.36 2.14
N PHE A 39 -11.87 1.04 1.68
CA PHE A 39 -10.54 0.94 2.27
C PHE A 39 -10.33 1.80 3.53
N GLU A 40 -11.14 2.84 3.73
CA GLU A 40 -11.04 3.76 4.87
C GLU A 40 -10.87 3.07 6.24
N PRO A 41 -11.72 2.11 6.66
CA PRO A 41 -11.57 1.47 7.97
C PRO A 41 -10.24 0.72 8.12
N TYR A 42 -9.77 0.04 7.06
CA TYR A 42 -8.51 -0.69 7.08
C TYR A 42 -7.31 0.25 7.19
N LEU A 43 -7.33 1.37 6.44
CA LEU A 43 -6.30 2.39 6.47
C LEU A 43 -6.24 3.09 7.82
N ASN A 44 -7.39 3.44 8.40
CA ASN A 44 -7.46 4.03 9.74
C ASN A 44 -6.88 3.08 10.80
N CYS A 45 -7.26 1.80 10.77
CA CYS A 45 -6.67 0.80 11.65
C CYS A 45 -5.15 0.66 11.48
N TRP A 46 -4.64 0.76 10.25
CA TRP A 46 -3.20 0.66 9.98
C TRP A 46 -2.44 1.85 10.57
N VAL A 47 -2.98 3.07 10.41
CA VAL A 47 -2.42 4.28 11.01
C VAL A 47 -2.41 4.18 12.54
N GLU A 48 -3.52 3.72 13.14
CA GLU A 48 -3.67 3.60 14.59
C GLU A 48 -2.75 2.53 15.20
N SER A 49 -2.63 1.37 14.56
CA SER A 49 -1.77 0.29 15.04
C SER A 49 -0.29 0.54 14.77
N ASN A 50 0.01 1.38 13.78
CA ASN A 50 1.36 1.59 13.26
C ASN A 50 2.04 0.26 12.88
N ASP A 51 1.24 -0.68 12.35
CA ASP A 51 1.70 -1.98 11.87
C ASP A 51 2.70 -1.80 10.72
N SER A 52 3.67 -2.72 10.60
CA SER A 52 4.48 -2.81 9.38
C SER A 52 3.63 -3.20 8.16
N VAL A 53 4.18 -2.98 6.97
CA VAL A 53 3.57 -3.41 5.69
C VAL A 53 3.21 -4.89 5.72
N HIS A 54 4.09 -5.75 6.25
CA HIS A 54 3.81 -7.18 6.32
C HIS A 54 2.72 -7.52 7.32
N GLN A 55 2.72 -6.88 8.49
CA GLN A 55 1.69 -7.10 9.51
C GLN A 55 0.31 -6.71 8.97
N PHE A 56 0.18 -5.55 8.33
CA PHE A 56 -1.06 -5.12 7.69
C PHE A 56 -1.51 -6.10 6.60
N ALA A 57 -0.63 -6.42 5.65
CA ALA A 57 -0.97 -7.31 4.53
C ALA A 57 -1.38 -8.72 5.02
N THR A 58 -0.71 -9.24 6.05
CA THR A 58 -1.04 -10.54 6.65
C THR A 58 -2.38 -10.50 7.39
N LYS A 59 -2.63 -9.44 8.18
CA LYS A 59 -3.83 -9.29 9.00
C LYS A 59 -5.12 -9.29 8.18
N TYR A 60 -5.10 -8.72 6.97
CA TYR A 60 -6.28 -8.55 6.13
C TYR A 60 -6.29 -9.47 4.89
N ALA A 61 -5.36 -10.42 4.78
CA ALA A 61 -5.29 -11.35 3.65
C ALA A 61 -6.58 -12.17 3.47
N ASP A 62 -7.18 -12.65 4.57
CA ASP A 62 -8.42 -13.42 4.54
C ASP A 62 -9.64 -12.59 4.10
N GLU A 63 -9.56 -11.26 4.21
CA GLU A 63 -10.57 -10.32 3.71
C GLU A 63 -10.39 -10.00 2.21
N GLY A 64 -9.39 -10.61 1.57
CA GLY A 64 -9.08 -10.41 0.15
C GLY A 64 -8.29 -9.13 -0.12
N ILE A 65 -7.68 -8.55 0.92
CA ILE A 65 -6.84 -7.36 0.83
C ILE A 65 -5.38 -7.77 0.66
N SER A 66 -4.68 -7.12 -0.27
CA SER A 66 -3.26 -7.37 -0.52
C SER A 66 -2.54 -6.11 -0.95
N LEU A 67 -1.22 -6.08 -0.74
CA LEU A 67 -0.35 -4.98 -1.12
C LEU A 67 0.64 -5.43 -2.20
N TRP A 68 0.83 -4.59 -3.20
CA TRP A 68 1.69 -4.86 -4.36
C TRP A 68 2.57 -3.66 -4.67
N THR A 69 3.71 -3.91 -5.33
CA THR A 69 4.52 -2.84 -5.93
C THR A 69 3.69 -2.03 -6.93
N ALA A 70 4.07 -0.77 -7.14
CA ALA A 70 3.52 0.08 -8.19
C ALA A 70 4.65 0.45 -9.17
N SER A 71 5.10 -0.53 -9.96
CA SER A 71 6.27 -0.42 -10.84
C SER A 71 6.04 0.54 -12.02
N ASP A 72 4.78 0.85 -12.31
CA ASP A 72 4.38 1.84 -13.32
C ASP A 72 4.46 3.29 -12.80
N VAL A 73 4.67 3.51 -11.50
CA VAL A 73 4.92 4.84 -10.93
C VAL A 73 6.42 5.15 -11.01
N PRO A 74 6.85 6.12 -11.84
CA PRO A 74 8.26 6.45 -11.97
C PRO A 74 8.79 7.08 -10.67
N ILE A 75 9.82 6.48 -10.09
CA ILE A 75 10.51 7.01 -8.91
C ILE A 75 11.50 8.09 -9.34
N THR A 76 11.35 9.29 -8.80
CA THR A 76 12.26 10.42 -9.06
C THR A 76 13.42 10.47 -8.05
N GLU A 77 14.42 11.30 -8.35
CA GLU A 77 15.49 11.60 -7.38
C GLU A 77 14.94 12.22 -6.10
N GLU A 78 13.93 13.09 -6.20
CA GLU A 78 13.27 13.71 -5.04
C GLU A 78 12.59 12.63 -4.19
N ASP A 79 11.92 11.66 -4.79
CA ASP A 79 11.27 10.57 -4.08
C ASP A 79 12.28 9.73 -3.32
N THR A 80 13.42 9.43 -3.95
CA THR A 80 14.51 8.69 -3.30
C THR A 80 15.08 9.48 -2.12
N GLN A 81 15.34 10.78 -2.29
CA GLN A 81 15.87 11.66 -1.24
C GLN A 81 14.92 11.76 -0.04
N HIS A 82 13.61 11.75 -0.27
CA HIS A 82 12.59 11.88 0.77
C HIS A 82 11.99 10.53 1.21
N GLN A 83 12.58 9.41 0.76
CA GLN A 83 12.12 8.05 1.06
C GLN A 83 10.64 7.82 0.71
N ARG A 84 10.14 8.48 -0.34
CA ARG A 84 8.77 8.30 -0.82
C ARG A 84 8.64 6.93 -1.50
N ALA A 85 7.50 6.29 -1.28
CA ALA A 85 7.16 5.00 -1.86
C ALA A 85 5.68 4.95 -2.26
N TYR A 86 5.42 4.10 -3.24
CA TYR A 86 4.11 3.91 -3.85
C TYR A 86 3.77 2.43 -3.89
N PHE A 87 2.56 2.10 -3.46
CA PHE A 87 2.08 0.71 -3.39
C PHE A 87 0.63 0.62 -3.83
N TYR A 88 0.26 -0.48 -4.48
CA TYR A 88 -1.15 -0.79 -4.72
C TYR A 88 -1.75 -1.51 -3.52
N LEU A 89 -2.85 -0.99 -3.00
CA LEU A 89 -3.75 -1.69 -2.09
C LEU A 89 -4.91 -2.24 -2.90
N VAL A 90 -5.02 -3.57 -2.92
CA VAL A 90 -5.90 -4.32 -3.82
C VAL A 90 -6.92 -5.08 -3.01
N SER A 91 -8.16 -5.10 -3.48
CA SER A 91 -9.25 -5.91 -2.94
C SER A 91 -9.82 -6.81 -4.04
N ASN A 92 -9.97 -8.10 -3.75
CA ASN A 92 -10.48 -9.11 -4.70
C ASN A 92 -11.77 -9.81 -4.26
N LYS A 93 -12.35 -9.45 -3.11
CA LYS A 93 -13.59 -10.06 -2.57
C LYS A 93 -14.80 -9.13 -2.65
N ASN A 94 -14.90 -8.19 -1.70
CA ASN A 94 -16.14 -7.44 -1.44
C ASN A 94 -16.33 -6.28 -2.43
N GLU A 95 -15.46 -5.27 -2.38
CA GLU A 95 -15.39 -4.20 -3.37
C GLU A 95 -14.12 -4.42 -4.19
N GLN A 96 -14.27 -4.87 -5.44
CA GLN A 96 -13.12 -5.27 -6.25
C GLN A 96 -12.47 -4.07 -6.91
N GLY A 97 -11.15 -3.98 -6.79
CA GLY A 97 -10.37 -2.90 -7.37
C GLY A 97 -9.10 -2.63 -6.60
N TYR A 98 -8.52 -1.46 -6.85
CA TYR A 98 -7.29 -1.06 -6.19
C TYR A 98 -7.22 0.46 -6.01
N VAL A 99 -6.41 0.87 -5.04
CA VAL A 99 -6.01 2.24 -4.81
C VAL A 99 -4.49 2.32 -4.74
N LEU A 100 -3.94 3.48 -5.10
CA LEU A 100 -2.52 3.77 -4.99
C LEU A 100 -2.27 4.50 -3.67
N ILE A 101 -1.42 3.93 -2.82
CA ILE A 101 -0.90 4.54 -1.60
C ILE A 101 0.35 5.35 -1.95
N HIS A 102 0.41 6.57 -1.41
CA HIS A 102 1.55 7.49 -1.48
C HIS A 102 2.02 7.72 -0.06
N CYS A 103 3.25 7.34 0.25
CA CYS A 103 3.73 7.41 1.63
C CYS A 103 5.23 7.66 1.71
N ARG A 104 5.73 7.89 2.92
CA ARG A 104 7.16 7.86 3.25
C ARG A 104 7.47 6.58 4.01
N VAL A 105 8.54 5.89 3.64
CA VAL A 105 9.08 4.75 4.39
C VAL A 105 9.99 5.27 5.50
N SER A 106 9.73 4.88 6.75
CA SER A 106 10.58 5.24 7.89
C SER A 106 11.84 4.39 7.94
N HIS A 107 11.70 3.08 7.79
CA HIS A 107 12.81 2.14 7.70
C HIS A 107 12.39 0.85 6.98
N LYS A 108 13.41 0.11 6.51
CA LYS A 108 13.27 -1.21 5.89
C LYS A 108 14.07 -2.20 6.69
N GLU A 109 13.51 -3.38 6.91
CA GLU A 109 14.28 -4.51 7.40
C GLU A 109 15.12 -5.04 6.24
N PHE A 110 16.42 -5.21 6.47
CA PHE A 110 17.28 -5.89 5.50
C PHE A 110 17.30 -7.38 5.85
N LEU A 111 17.11 -8.23 4.85
CA LEU A 111 17.42 -9.66 5.01
C LEU A 111 18.92 -9.76 5.32
N GLN A 112 19.25 -10.32 6.49
CA GLN A 112 20.63 -10.61 6.90
C GLN A 112 21.22 -11.77 6.09
#